data_AF-A0A3N1AUJ0-F1
#
_entry.id   AF-A0A3N1AUJ0-F1
#
_cell.length_a   1.000
_cell.length_b   1.000
_cell.length_c   1.000
_cell.angle_alpha   90.00
_cell.angle_beta   90.00
_cell.angle_gamma   90.00
#
_symmetry.space_group_name_H-M   'P 1'
#
loop_
_entity.id
_entity.type
_entity.pdbx_description
1 polymer ?
#
loop_
_entity_poly.entity_id
_entity_poly.type
_entity_poly.pdbx_seq_one_letter_code
_entity_poly.pdbx_strand_id
1 'polypeptide(L)'
;MRPVDPYQLVEMLGSCPAGSVWSAVEPHGEQITVAILDADVAADDRWRKAFSSAAEALADPAAGAPTFRYANFTARVPWVACGAGPGEGAERIFLALGQDYRPAYPPVPRFAPSEPPRGRVPRPLLAGAAVVAVLLAGAAVIWWPDRSDESPPLSGASATPSRAVDTPPGGIPQDGTPPLATPNQPGLEPPAESSWRTDWPQFTPADTVRTYTDLADVGLVLKVPWSWDCSPVPDDRDPQTRRLRCSGTFGEQQQKVGGEVVVRPCPQRCTPDRQATMRQAEEAWSQQWLQAGIATAYAEISTLQVDGERRHGLVMVAYWRGGQDGSIDRQLVLRMTGPADGASPLRMIANYLRSSLLL
;
A
#
# COMPACT_ATOMS: atom_id res chain seq x y z
N MET A 1 17.02 4.87 -18.63
CA MET A 1 17.00 5.95 -17.61
C MET A 1 17.99 7.01 -18.06
N ARG A 2 17.53 8.26 -18.21
CA ARG A 2 18.39 9.38 -18.65
C ARG A 2 18.88 10.08 -17.39
N PRO A 3 20.17 9.98 -17.01
CA PRO A 3 20.64 10.60 -15.79
C PRO A 3 20.70 12.11 -15.96
N VAL A 4 20.37 12.82 -14.89
CA VAL A 4 20.63 14.25 -14.73
C VAL A 4 21.49 14.35 -13.49
N ASP A 5 22.79 14.08 -13.66
CA ASP A 5 23.78 13.93 -12.59
C ASP A 5 23.59 14.99 -11.48
N PRO A 6 23.37 14.61 -10.21
CA PRO A 6 23.47 13.26 -9.60
C PRO A 6 22.18 12.42 -9.58
N TYR A 7 21.10 12.87 -10.21
CA TYR A 7 19.77 12.28 -10.08
C TYR A 7 19.47 11.21 -11.12
N GLN A 8 18.89 10.11 -10.64
CA GLN A 8 18.35 9.05 -11.49
C GLN A 8 16.88 9.32 -11.75
N LEU A 9 16.55 9.79 -12.97
CA LEU A 9 15.16 9.98 -13.39
C LEU A 9 14.45 8.62 -13.46
N VAL A 10 13.32 8.50 -12.77
CA VAL A 10 12.50 7.29 -12.65
C VAL A 10 11.31 7.37 -13.58
N GLU A 11 10.44 8.36 -13.38
CA GLU A 11 9.14 8.46 -14.07
C GLU A 11 8.84 9.89 -14.50
N MET A 12 8.22 10.09 -15.67
CA MET A 12 7.73 11.40 -16.09
C MET A 12 6.37 11.70 -15.43
N LEU A 13 6.31 12.77 -14.64
CA LEU A 13 5.10 13.21 -13.94
C LEU A 13 4.20 14.08 -14.83
N GLY A 14 4.77 14.73 -15.84
CA GLY A 14 4.04 15.53 -16.82
C GLY A 14 4.97 16.41 -17.66
N SER A 15 4.39 17.10 -18.63
CA SER A 15 5.14 17.90 -19.60
C SER A 15 4.36 19.11 -20.10
N CYS A 16 5.09 20.04 -20.71
CA CYS A 16 4.56 21.18 -21.44
C CYS A 16 5.46 21.45 -22.67
N PRO A 17 5.11 22.38 -23.57
CA PRO A 17 5.96 22.68 -24.73
C PRO A 17 7.38 23.15 -24.39
N ALA A 18 7.61 23.66 -23.17
CA ALA A 18 8.92 24.15 -22.72
C ALA A 18 9.80 23.05 -22.08
N GLY A 19 9.22 21.94 -21.61
CA GLY A 19 9.96 20.97 -20.82
C GLY A 19 9.10 19.92 -20.12
N SER A 20 9.75 19.14 -19.26
CA SER A 20 9.15 18.01 -18.56
C SER A 20 9.49 17.97 -17.09
N VAL A 21 8.64 17.33 -16.30
CA VAL A 21 8.83 17.09 -14.86
C VAL A 21 8.89 15.60 -14.62
N TRP A 22 9.83 15.19 -13.78
CA TRP A 22 10.14 13.80 -13.49
C TRP A 22 10.18 13.52 -12.00
N SER A 23 9.75 12.34 -11.59
CA SER A 23 10.14 11.68 -10.34
C SER A 23 11.57 11.21 -10.50
N ALA A 24 12.42 11.47 -9.51
CA ALA A 24 13.81 11.05 -9.51
C ALA A 24 14.27 10.62 -8.13
N VAL A 25 15.37 9.89 -8.09
CA VAL A 25 16.01 9.42 -6.86
C VAL A 25 17.41 10.04 -6.75
N GLU A 26 17.71 10.61 -5.60
CA GLU A 26 19.03 11.14 -5.23
C GLU A 26 19.99 9.98 -4.86
N PRO A 27 21.33 10.12 -4.91
CA PRO A 27 22.25 9.02 -4.59
C PRO A 27 22.06 8.36 -3.20
N HIS A 28 21.44 9.07 -2.26
CA HIS A 28 21.12 8.57 -0.92
C HIS A 28 19.76 7.83 -0.85
N GLY A 29 19.08 7.65 -1.99
CA GLY A 29 17.80 6.94 -2.08
C GLY A 29 16.56 7.79 -1.79
N GLU A 30 16.72 9.09 -1.57
CA GLU A 30 15.58 9.99 -1.34
C GLU A 30 14.88 10.34 -2.65
N GLN A 31 13.54 10.36 -2.61
CA GLN A 31 12.72 10.72 -3.75
C GLN A 31 12.56 12.24 -3.86
N ILE A 32 12.73 12.74 -5.08
CA ILE A 32 12.63 14.15 -5.41
C ILE A 32 11.85 14.33 -6.72
N THR A 33 11.49 15.56 -7.04
CA THR A 33 10.95 15.92 -8.35
C THR A 33 11.95 16.79 -9.11
N VAL A 34 12.10 16.59 -10.42
CA VAL A 34 13.06 17.32 -11.25
C VAL A 34 12.34 17.94 -12.44
N ALA A 35 12.39 19.27 -12.57
CA ALA A 35 11.98 19.97 -13.77
C ALA A 35 13.17 20.09 -14.72
N ILE A 36 12.94 19.81 -16.00
CA ILE A 36 13.96 19.79 -17.05
C ILE A 36 13.47 20.65 -18.21
N LEU A 37 14.22 21.69 -18.55
CA LEU A 37 13.98 22.52 -19.72
C LEU A 37 14.48 21.79 -20.97
N ASP A 38 13.61 21.58 -21.96
CA ASP A 38 13.95 20.78 -23.14
C ASP A 38 15.12 21.39 -23.93
N ALA A 39 15.96 20.54 -24.53
CA ALA A 39 17.21 20.97 -25.15
C ALA A 39 17.02 22.01 -26.26
N ASP A 40 15.96 21.86 -27.06
CA ASP A 40 15.64 22.77 -28.17
C ASP A 40 15.17 24.13 -27.66
N VAL A 41 14.41 24.14 -26.56
CA VAL A 41 13.92 25.34 -25.88
C VAL A 41 15.08 26.05 -25.16
N ALA A 42 15.95 25.26 -24.53
CA ALA A 42 17.16 25.73 -23.86
C ALA A 42 18.23 26.27 -24.83
N ALA A 43 18.05 26.17 -26.15
CA ALA A 43 18.91 26.84 -27.11
C ALA A 43 18.67 28.37 -27.18
N ASP A 44 17.51 28.86 -26.71
CA ASP A 44 17.23 30.29 -26.57
C ASP A 44 17.58 30.77 -25.15
N ASP A 45 18.54 31.70 -25.04
CA ASP A 45 18.98 32.28 -23.76
C ASP A 45 17.85 32.96 -22.98
N ARG A 46 16.78 33.43 -23.65
CA ARG A 46 15.63 34.01 -22.96
C ARG A 46 14.89 32.96 -22.15
N TRP A 47 14.75 31.74 -22.69
CA TRP A 47 14.14 30.63 -21.96
C TRP A 47 15.00 30.15 -20.80
N ARG A 48 16.33 30.11 -20.96
CA ARG A 48 17.24 29.80 -19.84
C ARG A 48 17.08 30.78 -18.69
N LYS A 49 17.08 32.08 -18.99
CA LYS A 49 16.92 33.15 -17.99
C LYS A 49 15.54 33.11 -17.33
N ALA A 50 14.49 32.90 -18.12
CA ALA A 50 13.14 32.79 -17.57
C ALA A 50 13.04 31.58 -16.62
N PHE A 51 13.57 30.42 -17.02
CA PHE A 51 13.57 29.21 -16.21
C PHE A 51 14.35 29.38 -14.90
N SER A 52 15.55 29.98 -14.92
CA SER A 52 16.31 30.26 -13.70
C SER A 52 15.61 31.28 -12.80
N SER A 53 15.06 32.37 -13.35
CA SER A 53 14.34 33.36 -12.57
C SER A 53 13.04 32.81 -11.96
N ALA A 54 12.33 31.94 -12.67
CA ALA A 54 11.15 31.26 -12.13
C ALA A 54 11.51 30.34 -10.96
N ALA A 55 12.62 29.60 -11.06
CA ALA A 55 13.12 28.78 -9.98
C ALA A 55 13.54 29.63 -8.76
N GLU A 56 14.31 30.70 -8.97
CA GLU A 56 14.74 31.64 -7.91
C GLU A 56 13.55 32.30 -7.21
N ALA A 57 12.53 32.74 -7.95
CA ALA A 57 11.33 33.33 -7.37
C ALA A 57 10.54 32.34 -6.49
N LEU A 58 10.57 31.05 -6.82
CA LEU A 58 9.95 29.99 -6.01
C LEU A 58 10.77 29.60 -4.78
N ALA A 59 12.06 29.90 -4.75
CA ALA A 59 12.90 29.69 -3.57
C ALA A 59 12.78 30.78 -2.51
N ASP A 60 12.11 31.90 -2.80
CA ASP A 60 11.86 32.94 -1.81
C ASP A 60 10.92 32.41 -0.70
N PRO A 61 11.40 32.30 0.56
CA PRO A 61 10.58 31.81 1.68
C PRO A 61 9.32 32.65 1.91
N ALA A 62 9.33 33.93 1.52
CA ALA A 62 8.17 34.82 1.64
C ALA A 62 7.02 34.43 0.69
N ALA A 63 7.30 33.66 -0.36
CA ALA A 63 6.31 33.21 -1.34
C ALA A 63 5.56 31.92 -0.92
N GLY A 64 5.89 31.33 0.24
CA GLY A 64 5.26 30.08 0.72
C GLY A 64 5.44 28.91 -0.26
N ALA A 65 6.52 28.93 -1.04
CA ALA A 65 6.84 27.98 -2.09
C ALA A 65 7.99 27.05 -1.68
N PRO A 66 8.07 25.84 -2.24
CA PRO A 66 9.14 24.90 -1.94
C PRO A 66 10.50 25.47 -2.32
N THR A 67 11.44 25.50 -1.38
CA THR A 67 12.85 25.68 -1.69
C THR A 67 13.33 24.52 -2.55
N PHE A 68 13.78 24.80 -3.78
CA PHE A 68 14.49 23.81 -4.57
C PHE A 68 15.82 23.46 -3.89
N ARG A 69 16.22 22.19 -3.90
CA ARG A 69 17.46 21.73 -3.24
C ARG A 69 18.70 22.06 -4.05
N TYR A 70 18.63 21.75 -5.34
CA TYR A 70 19.73 21.90 -6.28
C TYR A 70 19.20 22.28 -7.66
N ALA A 71 20.02 23.00 -8.43
CA ALA A 71 19.72 23.35 -9.80
C ALA A 71 21.01 23.47 -10.60
N ASN A 72 20.95 23.20 -11.89
CA ASN A 72 22.04 23.51 -12.82
C ASN A 72 21.50 24.20 -14.07
N PHE A 73 21.56 25.53 -14.07
CA PHE A 73 21.10 26.36 -15.19
C PHE A 73 22.11 26.44 -16.34
N THR A 74 23.36 26.07 -16.08
CA THR A 74 24.45 26.10 -17.07
C THR A 74 24.58 24.82 -17.88
N ALA A 75 23.91 23.74 -17.45
CA ALA A 75 23.88 22.49 -18.18
C ALA A 75 23.34 22.69 -19.61
N ARG A 76 23.73 21.81 -20.53
CA ARG A 76 23.18 21.79 -21.89
C ARG A 76 21.64 21.72 -21.86
N VAL A 77 21.11 20.96 -20.91
CA VAL A 77 19.69 20.84 -20.60
C VAL A 77 19.50 21.32 -19.15
N PRO A 78 19.08 22.58 -18.92
CA PRO A 78 18.88 23.13 -17.59
C PRO A 78 17.86 22.34 -16.78
N TRP A 79 18.11 22.21 -15.48
CA TRP A 79 17.23 21.47 -14.59
C TRP A 79 17.20 22.02 -13.16
N VAL A 80 16.13 21.71 -12.42
CA VAL A 80 15.93 22.07 -11.02
C VAL A 80 15.33 20.87 -10.27
N ALA A 81 15.91 20.53 -9.12
CA ALA A 81 15.46 19.46 -8.23
C ALA A 81 14.75 20.04 -7.00
N CYS A 82 13.52 19.59 -6.75
CA CYS A 82 12.64 19.98 -5.64
C CYS A 82 12.33 18.77 -4.76
N GLY A 83 12.00 19.00 -3.48
CA GLY A 83 11.49 17.95 -2.60
C GLY A 83 10.19 17.33 -3.14
N ALA A 84 9.86 16.11 -2.70
CA ALA A 84 8.64 15.39 -3.09
C ALA A 84 7.44 15.64 -2.14
N GLY A 85 7.47 16.74 -1.38
CA GLY A 85 6.45 17.06 -0.37
C GLY A 85 5.09 17.50 -0.94
N PRO A 86 4.02 17.53 -0.13
CA PRO A 86 2.71 17.98 -0.57
C PRO A 86 2.72 19.47 -0.96
N GLY A 87 2.46 19.77 -2.25
CA GLY A 87 2.52 21.15 -2.76
C GLY A 87 3.95 21.62 -3.09
N GLU A 88 4.92 20.72 -2.94
CA GLU A 88 6.32 20.89 -3.26
C GLU A 88 6.61 20.06 -4.51
N GLY A 89 6.57 20.69 -5.68
CA GLY A 89 6.68 19.97 -6.93
C GLY A 89 7.33 20.83 -8.01
N ALA A 90 8.24 20.23 -8.76
CA ALA A 90 8.98 20.93 -9.80
C ALA A 90 8.07 21.42 -10.96
N GLU A 91 6.81 20.95 -11.06
CA GLU A 91 5.80 21.49 -11.99
C GLU A 91 5.51 22.98 -11.77
N ARG A 92 5.68 23.48 -10.54
CA ARG A 92 5.45 24.90 -10.22
C ARG A 92 6.34 25.83 -11.04
N ILE A 93 7.53 25.37 -11.45
CA ILE A 93 8.45 26.15 -12.27
C ILE A 93 7.79 26.44 -13.64
N PHE A 94 7.21 25.43 -14.28
CA PHE A 94 6.54 25.60 -15.57
C PHE A 94 5.22 26.39 -15.44
N LEU A 95 4.48 26.18 -14.36
CA LEU A 95 3.28 26.98 -14.07
C LEU A 95 3.62 28.47 -13.84
N ALA A 96 4.72 28.78 -13.13
CA ALA A 96 5.20 30.15 -12.93
C ALA A 96 5.67 30.81 -14.24
N LEU A 97 6.14 30.01 -15.20
CA LEU A 97 6.43 30.43 -16.58
C LEU A 97 5.18 30.60 -17.45
N GLY A 98 3.97 30.42 -16.89
CA GLY A 98 2.71 30.50 -17.62
C GLY A 98 2.52 29.37 -18.62
N GLN A 99 3.21 28.24 -18.46
CA GLN A 99 3.07 27.10 -19.35
C GLN A 99 1.83 26.27 -18.99
N ASP A 100 1.17 25.75 -20.02
CA ASP A 100 0.10 24.75 -19.89
C ASP A 100 0.73 23.39 -19.54
N TYR A 101 1.08 23.23 -18.27
CA TYR A 101 1.62 21.97 -17.77
C TYR A 101 0.52 20.90 -17.77
N ARG A 102 0.79 19.80 -18.48
CA ARG A 102 -0.08 18.64 -18.59
C ARG A 102 0.50 17.50 -17.76
N PRO A 103 -0.14 17.17 -16.62
CA PRO A 103 0.19 15.96 -15.89
C PRO A 103 0.13 14.73 -16.81
N ALA A 104 1.11 13.85 -16.71
CA ALA A 104 1.11 12.56 -17.42
C ALA A 104 -0.03 11.64 -16.92
N TYR A 105 -0.50 11.90 -15.70
CA TYR A 105 -1.62 11.22 -15.06
C TYR A 105 -2.66 12.21 -14.59
N PRO A 106 -3.97 11.90 -14.70
CA PRO A 106 -5.00 12.77 -14.14
C PRO A 106 -4.71 12.99 -12.65
N PRO A 107 -4.82 14.23 -12.14
CA PRO A 107 -4.58 14.50 -10.74
C PRO A 107 -5.52 13.61 -9.91
N VAL A 108 -4.94 12.70 -9.13
CA VAL A 108 -5.72 11.91 -8.16
C VAL A 108 -6.42 12.92 -7.25
N PRO A 109 -7.76 12.87 -7.11
CA PRO A 109 -8.48 13.80 -6.25
C PRO A 109 -7.87 13.79 -4.85
N ARG A 110 -7.21 14.89 -4.49
CA ARG A 110 -6.66 15.05 -3.15
C ARG A 110 -7.84 15.37 -2.25
N PHE A 111 -8.09 14.53 -1.25
CA PHE A 111 -8.94 14.92 -0.14
C PHE A 111 -8.30 16.16 0.49
N ALA A 112 -8.95 17.31 0.36
CA ALA A 112 -8.57 18.48 1.11
C ALA A 112 -8.56 18.08 2.60
N PRO A 113 -7.52 18.43 3.39
CA PRO A 113 -7.56 18.22 4.83
C PRO A 113 -8.85 18.83 5.34
N SER A 114 -9.76 18.00 5.85
CA SER A 114 -10.95 18.49 6.53
C SER A 114 -10.45 19.34 7.68
N GLU A 115 -10.74 20.65 7.62
CA GLU A 115 -10.44 21.59 8.68
C GLU A 115 -10.95 20.96 9.99
N PRO A 116 -10.11 20.78 11.01
CA PRO A 116 -10.51 20.06 12.21
C PRO A 116 -11.77 20.73 12.77
N PRO A 117 -12.83 19.97 13.11
CA PRO A 117 -14.05 20.55 13.63
C PRO A 117 -13.68 21.40 14.84
N ARG A 118 -13.92 22.71 14.75
CA ARG A 118 -13.72 23.66 15.85
C ARG A 118 -14.64 23.22 16.98
N GLY A 119 -14.10 22.40 17.88
CA GLY A 119 -14.79 21.94 19.08
C GLY A 119 -15.12 23.15 19.94
N ARG A 120 -16.39 23.56 19.90
CA ARG A 120 -16.94 24.47 20.92
C ARG A 120 -16.88 23.73 22.25
N VAL A 121 -15.95 24.14 23.08
CA VAL A 121 -15.87 23.71 24.48
C VAL A 121 -17.12 24.23 25.20
N PRO A 122 -17.99 23.37 25.77
CA PRO A 122 -19.11 23.85 26.57
C PRO A 122 -18.58 24.35 27.91
N ARG A 123 -18.90 25.60 28.26
CA ARG A 123 -18.66 26.17 29.60
C ARG A 123 -19.42 25.36 30.65
N PRO A 124 -18.79 24.95 31.77
CA PRO A 124 -19.53 24.36 32.88
C PRO A 124 -20.28 25.47 33.63
N LEU A 125 -21.62 25.39 33.65
CA LEU A 125 -22.45 26.18 34.55
C LEU A 125 -22.35 25.58 35.95
N LEU A 126 -21.79 26.38 36.86
CA LEU A 126 -21.95 26.28 38.30
C LEU A 126 -23.42 26.53 38.67
N ALA A 127 -24.18 25.47 38.95
CA ALA A 127 -25.44 25.47 39.69
C ALA A 127 -25.79 24.00 39.98
N GLY A 128 -26.17 23.55 41.17
CA GLY A 128 -26.34 24.16 42.47
C GLY A 128 -26.42 23.02 43.49
N ALA A 129 -26.21 23.38 44.75
CA ALA A 129 -26.32 22.48 45.88
C ALA A 129 -27.77 22.03 46.14
N ALA A 130 -27.87 20.88 46.81
CA ALA A 130 -28.96 20.43 47.68
C ALA A 130 -30.26 19.92 47.04
N VAL A 131 -30.37 18.58 46.91
CA VAL A 131 -31.57 17.83 47.35
C VAL A 131 -31.14 16.48 47.96
N VAL A 132 -31.08 16.47 49.28
CA VAL A 132 -31.72 15.51 50.19
C VAL A 132 -31.54 14.00 49.94
N ALA A 133 -30.79 13.42 50.87
CA ALA A 133 -30.87 12.06 51.37
C ALA A 133 -32.27 11.42 51.28
N VAL A 134 -32.35 10.22 50.69
CA VAL A 134 -33.28 9.12 51.04
C VAL A 134 -32.91 7.91 50.15
N LEU A 135 -32.89 6.72 50.77
CA LEU A 135 -32.64 5.38 50.19
C LEU A 135 -31.20 4.82 50.23
N LEU A 136 -30.62 4.81 51.43
CA LEU A 136 -29.95 3.62 51.95
C LEU A 136 -31.02 2.71 52.58
N ALA A 137 -31.52 1.70 51.86
CA ALA A 137 -32.14 0.48 52.41
C ALA A 137 -32.63 -0.46 51.29
N GLY A 138 -32.19 -1.73 51.32
CA GLY A 138 -32.64 -2.82 50.45
C GLY A 138 -31.53 -3.27 49.49
N ALA A 139 -30.64 -4.22 49.80
CA ALA A 139 -30.85 -5.57 50.32
C ALA A 139 -31.90 -6.35 49.51
N ALA A 140 -31.46 -6.96 48.41
CA ALA A 140 -32.09 -8.16 47.84
C ALA A 140 -31.08 -8.93 46.99
N VAL A 141 -30.59 -10.03 47.57
CA VAL A 141 -29.98 -11.17 46.90
C VAL A 141 -31.04 -11.81 46.00
N ILE A 142 -30.78 -12.00 44.71
CA ILE A 142 -31.58 -12.93 43.89
C ILE A 142 -30.62 -13.86 43.15
N TRP A 143 -30.63 -15.10 43.63
CA TRP A 143 -30.12 -16.30 42.97
C TRP A 143 -30.98 -16.61 41.74
N TRP A 144 -30.35 -17.03 40.63
CA TRP A 144 -31.03 -17.79 39.58
C TRP A 144 -30.50 -19.22 39.58
N PRO A 145 -31.36 -20.26 39.48
CA PRO A 145 -30.92 -21.63 39.50
C PRO A 145 -30.53 -22.12 38.11
N ASP A 146 -29.54 -22.99 38.17
CA ASP A 146 -29.18 -24.05 37.26
C ASP A 146 -30.41 -24.71 36.60
N ARG A 147 -30.36 -24.84 35.27
CA ARG A 147 -31.17 -25.80 34.52
C ARG A 147 -30.22 -26.67 33.71
N SER A 148 -29.84 -27.76 34.35
CA SER A 148 -29.56 -29.02 33.69
C SER A 148 -30.87 -29.55 33.09
N ASP A 149 -30.90 -29.79 31.78
CA ASP A 149 -31.84 -30.74 31.19
C ASP A 149 -31.07 -31.68 30.27
N GLU A 150 -31.08 -32.93 30.72
CA GLU A 150 -30.47 -34.12 30.15
C GLU A 150 -31.51 -34.82 29.26
N SER A 151 -31.12 -35.26 28.06
CA SER A 151 -31.91 -36.14 27.19
C SER A 151 -31.06 -36.69 26.03
N PRO A 152 -31.38 -37.86 25.44
CA PRO A 152 -30.57 -39.09 25.51
C PRO A 152 -29.77 -39.39 24.22
N PRO A 153 -28.95 -40.48 24.20
CA PRO A 153 -28.15 -40.84 23.04
C PRO A 153 -28.99 -41.54 21.96
N LEU A 154 -28.82 -41.11 20.72
CA LEU A 154 -29.22 -41.87 19.54
C LEU A 154 -27.97 -42.43 18.85
N SER A 155 -27.87 -43.76 18.90
CA SER A 155 -26.96 -44.58 18.09
C SER A 155 -27.46 -44.68 16.66
N GLY A 156 -26.51 -44.65 15.72
CA GLY A 156 -26.57 -45.43 14.48
C GLY A 156 -26.90 -44.65 13.20
N ALA A 157 -25.92 -44.51 12.30
CA ALA A 157 -25.92 -45.23 11.03
C ALA A 157 -24.67 -44.91 10.20
N SER A 158 -24.25 -45.92 9.46
CA SER A 158 -23.03 -46.07 8.68
C SER A 158 -22.92 -45.19 7.44
N ALA A 159 -21.65 -45.04 7.03
CA ALA A 159 -21.07 -44.66 5.75
C ALA A 159 -21.88 -44.97 4.47
N THR A 160 -21.78 -44.08 3.48
CA THR A 160 -21.32 -44.39 2.09
C THR A 160 -21.04 -43.09 1.30
N PRO A 161 -20.23 -43.14 0.22
CA PRO A 161 -19.46 -42.01 -0.31
C PRO A 161 -20.22 -41.18 -1.37
N SER A 162 -19.94 -39.88 -1.39
CA SER A 162 -20.33 -39.01 -2.51
C SER A 162 -19.42 -39.27 -3.72
N ARG A 163 -19.95 -40.13 -4.60
CA ARG A 163 -19.92 -40.07 -6.07
C ARG A 163 -19.09 -38.92 -6.67
N ALA A 164 -17.99 -39.27 -7.31
CA ALA A 164 -17.34 -38.45 -8.33
C ALA A 164 -18.34 -38.21 -9.47
N VAL A 165 -18.54 -36.95 -9.83
CA VAL A 165 -19.25 -36.55 -11.04
C VAL A 165 -18.21 -36.41 -12.14
N ASP A 166 -18.18 -37.39 -13.05
CA ASP A 166 -17.52 -37.27 -14.34
C ASP A 166 -18.14 -36.09 -15.09
N THR A 167 -17.32 -35.07 -15.36
CA THR A 167 -17.67 -33.93 -16.20
C THR A 167 -17.06 -34.14 -17.60
N PRO A 168 -17.76 -33.80 -18.70
CA PRO A 168 -17.32 -34.14 -20.06
C PRO A 168 -16.09 -33.35 -20.52
N PRO A 169 -15.23 -33.91 -21.40
CA PRO A 169 -14.14 -33.16 -22.01
C PRO A 169 -14.67 -32.36 -23.20
N GLY A 170 -14.79 -31.05 -23.04
CA GLY A 170 -15.30 -30.18 -24.11
C GLY A 170 -15.24 -28.70 -23.78
N GLY A 171 -14.08 -28.21 -23.39
CA GLY A 171 -13.82 -26.80 -23.10
C GLY A 171 -12.58 -26.32 -23.83
N ILE A 172 -12.77 -25.32 -24.69
CA ILE A 172 -11.80 -24.56 -25.48
C ILE A 172 -10.64 -24.08 -24.57
N PRO A 173 -9.38 -23.99 -25.04
CA PRO A 173 -8.26 -23.54 -24.19
C PRO A 173 -8.52 -22.11 -23.71
N GLN A 174 -8.94 -21.95 -22.46
CA GLN A 174 -8.94 -20.69 -21.76
C GLN A 174 -7.49 -20.31 -21.47
N ASP A 175 -7.20 -19.02 -21.66
CA ASP A 175 -5.95 -18.31 -21.41
C ASP A 175 -4.99 -19.03 -20.44
N GLY A 176 -3.74 -19.23 -20.89
CA GLY A 176 -2.67 -19.95 -20.20
C GLY A 176 -2.18 -19.35 -18.88
N THR A 177 -3.10 -18.95 -18.00
CA THR A 177 -2.81 -18.65 -16.60
C THR A 177 -2.86 -19.98 -15.85
N PRO A 178 -1.74 -20.45 -15.26
CA PRO A 178 -1.74 -21.69 -14.50
C PRO A 178 -2.73 -21.58 -13.32
N PRO A 179 -3.46 -22.67 -12.97
CA PRO A 179 -4.42 -22.63 -11.88
C PRO A 179 -3.69 -22.37 -10.56
N LEU A 180 -4.03 -21.26 -9.91
CA LEU A 180 -3.66 -20.97 -8.54
C LEU A 180 -4.25 -22.05 -7.63
N ALA A 181 -3.55 -22.41 -6.55
CA ALA A 181 -4.14 -23.29 -5.55
C ALA A 181 -5.39 -22.61 -5.00
N THR A 182 -6.53 -23.28 -5.05
CA THR A 182 -7.81 -22.72 -4.59
C THR A 182 -7.68 -22.33 -3.11
N PRO A 183 -7.95 -21.07 -2.73
CA PRO A 183 -7.90 -20.66 -1.32
C PRO A 183 -8.95 -21.42 -0.53
N ASN A 184 -8.67 -21.71 0.74
CA ASN A 184 -9.63 -22.40 1.60
C ASN A 184 -10.73 -21.42 2.04
N GLN A 185 -10.36 -20.17 2.31
CA GLN A 185 -11.29 -19.12 2.72
C GLN A 185 -11.01 -17.83 1.93
N PRO A 186 -11.50 -17.74 0.67
CA PRO A 186 -11.32 -16.53 -0.12
C PRO A 186 -11.95 -15.31 0.56
N GLY A 187 -11.42 -14.14 0.27
CA GLY A 187 -12.01 -12.88 0.73
C GLY A 187 -13.34 -12.58 0.06
N LEU A 188 -14.22 -11.86 0.76
CA LEU A 188 -15.53 -11.49 0.25
C LEU A 188 -15.42 -10.32 -0.75
N GLU A 189 -16.08 -10.47 -1.90
CA GLU A 189 -16.22 -9.45 -2.94
C GLU A 189 -17.67 -8.93 -2.99
N PRO A 190 -17.91 -7.69 -3.46
CA PRO A 190 -16.92 -6.68 -3.85
C PRO A 190 -16.22 -6.09 -2.62
N PRO A 191 -15.05 -5.42 -2.75
CA PRO A 191 -14.38 -4.81 -1.62
C PRO A 191 -15.23 -3.67 -1.04
N ALA A 192 -15.29 -3.55 0.28
CA ALA A 192 -15.89 -2.41 0.94
C ALA A 192 -14.96 -1.19 0.80
N GLU A 193 -15.54 -0.02 0.54
CA GLU A 193 -14.77 1.22 0.46
C GLU A 193 -14.10 1.53 1.80
N SER A 194 -12.81 1.85 1.75
CA SER A 194 -12.03 2.19 2.92
C SER A 194 -10.92 3.20 2.57
N SER A 195 -10.32 3.76 3.62
CA SER A 195 -9.06 4.48 3.47
C SER A 195 -7.92 3.59 3.93
N TRP A 196 -6.75 3.84 3.38
CA TRP A 196 -5.55 3.22 3.93
C TRP A 196 -5.31 3.74 5.35
N ARG A 197 -4.92 2.83 6.23
CA ARG A 197 -4.69 3.12 7.64
C ARG A 197 -3.42 3.96 7.79
N THR A 198 -3.59 5.27 7.99
CA THR A 198 -2.48 6.20 8.24
C THR A 198 -1.89 6.06 9.64
N ASP A 199 -2.62 5.40 10.55
CA ASP A 199 -2.18 5.06 11.90
C ASP A 199 -1.31 3.80 11.96
N TRP A 200 -1.13 3.09 10.83
CA TRP A 200 -0.22 1.95 10.79
C TRP A 200 1.24 2.38 10.94
N PRO A 201 2.05 1.62 11.69
CA PRO A 201 3.47 1.93 11.86
C PRO A 201 4.21 1.85 10.52
N GLN A 202 5.27 2.64 10.37
CA GLN A 202 6.15 2.65 9.21
C GLN A 202 7.57 2.37 9.66
N PHE A 203 8.41 1.86 8.75
CA PHE A 203 9.84 1.83 9.01
C PHE A 203 10.38 3.26 9.12
N THR A 204 11.19 3.48 10.15
CA THR A 204 11.91 4.70 10.44
C THR A 204 13.41 4.48 10.23
N PRO A 205 14.22 5.54 10.11
CA PRO A 205 15.68 5.40 10.03
C PRO A 205 16.32 4.73 11.25
N ALA A 206 15.62 4.67 12.39
CA ALA A 206 16.11 4.01 13.61
C ALA A 206 15.89 2.48 13.57
N ASP A 207 15.01 1.98 12.70
CA ASP A 207 14.70 0.57 12.62
C ASP A 207 15.83 -0.20 11.94
N THR A 208 16.25 -1.30 12.56
CA THR A 208 17.20 -2.23 11.92
C THR A 208 16.42 -3.18 11.00
N VAL A 209 16.65 -3.04 9.70
CA VAL A 209 15.94 -3.78 8.65
C VAL A 209 16.90 -4.62 7.80
N ARG A 210 16.39 -5.72 7.26
CA ARG A 210 17.00 -6.43 6.12
C ARG A 210 16.30 -6.02 4.84
N THR A 211 17.10 -5.88 3.79
CA THR A 211 16.65 -5.49 2.46
C THR A 211 16.89 -6.65 1.50
N TYR A 212 15.84 -7.07 0.79
CA TYR A 212 15.87 -8.15 -0.19
C TYR A 212 15.63 -7.57 -1.58
N THR A 213 16.54 -7.91 -2.50
CA THR A 213 16.56 -7.42 -3.90
C THR A 213 16.12 -8.48 -4.90
N ASP A 214 15.63 -9.63 -4.43
CA ASP A 214 15.15 -10.73 -5.28
C ASP A 214 13.92 -10.35 -6.12
N LEU A 215 13.27 -9.22 -5.80
CA LEU A 215 12.16 -8.64 -6.56
C LEU A 215 12.60 -7.39 -7.36
N ALA A 216 13.89 -7.09 -7.41
CA ALA A 216 14.38 -5.85 -8.03
C ALA A 216 14.22 -5.88 -9.56
N ASP A 217 14.26 -7.07 -10.17
CA ASP A 217 13.97 -7.25 -11.61
C ASP A 217 12.52 -6.90 -11.97
N VAL A 218 11.62 -6.92 -10.98
CA VAL A 218 10.23 -6.49 -11.11
C VAL A 218 9.98 -5.09 -10.51
N GLY A 219 11.05 -4.35 -10.25
CA GLY A 219 11.01 -2.97 -9.75
C GLY A 219 10.65 -2.83 -8.27
N LEU A 220 10.79 -3.91 -7.49
CA LEU A 220 10.39 -3.93 -6.08
C LEU A 220 11.57 -4.33 -5.19
N VAL A 221 11.74 -3.63 -4.08
CA VAL A 221 12.69 -4.01 -3.03
C VAL A 221 11.90 -4.28 -1.77
N LEU A 222 12.13 -5.40 -1.10
CA LEU A 222 11.43 -5.76 0.13
C LEU A 222 12.28 -5.37 1.36
N LYS A 223 11.67 -4.67 2.32
CA LYS A 223 12.26 -4.44 3.65
C LYS A 223 11.47 -5.21 4.70
N VAL A 224 12.19 -5.87 5.59
CA VAL A 224 11.63 -6.62 6.74
C VAL A 224 12.48 -6.35 7.99
N PRO A 225 11.95 -6.60 9.21
CA PRO A 225 12.75 -6.50 10.43
C PRO A 225 14.02 -7.36 10.38
N TRP A 226 15.09 -6.93 11.06
CA TRP A 226 16.37 -7.65 11.05
C TRP A 226 16.31 -9.11 11.53
N SER A 227 15.35 -9.45 12.40
CA SER A 227 15.13 -10.81 12.89
C SER A 227 14.44 -11.75 11.87
N TRP A 228 14.11 -11.26 10.67
CA TRP A 228 13.41 -12.02 9.65
C TRP A 228 14.34 -12.43 8.52
N ASP A 229 14.19 -13.67 8.07
CA ASP A 229 14.86 -14.21 6.90
C ASP A 229 13.84 -14.46 5.78
N CYS A 230 14.14 -13.99 4.57
CA CYS A 230 13.32 -14.22 3.39
C CYS A 230 14.12 -15.00 2.35
N SER A 231 13.51 -16.02 1.77
CA SER A 231 14.12 -16.85 0.74
C SER A 231 13.23 -16.92 -0.51
N PRO A 232 13.81 -16.89 -1.72
CA PRO A 232 13.08 -17.16 -2.96
C PRO A 232 12.47 -18.56 -2.94
N VAL A 233 11.23 -18.63 -3.41
CA VAL A 233 10.53 -19.89 -3.64
C VAL A 233 10.27 -19.99 -5.14
N PRO A 234 10.91 -20.94 -5.86
CA PRO A 234 10.63 -21.17 -7.27
C PRO A 234 9.15 -21.47 -7.50
N ASP A 235 8.58 -20.93 -8.57
CA ASP A 235 7.24 -21.31 -9.04
C ASP A 235 7.39 -22.03 -10.39
N ASP A 236 7.42 -23.37 -10.35
CA ASP A 236 7.62 -24.20 -11.54
C ASP A 236 6.47 -24.05 -12.56
N ARG A 237 5.33 -23.52 -12.13
CA ARG A 237 4.15 -23.34 -12.98
C ARG A 237 4.18 -22.01 -13.74
N ASP A 238 4.80 -20.99 -13.16
CA ASP A 238 4.93 -19.67 -13.76
C ASP A 238 6.31 -19.06 -13.48
N PRO A 239 7.26 -19.16 -14.42
CA PRO A 239 8.61 -18.62 -14.23
C PRO A 239 8.64 -17.08 -14.18
N GLN A 240 7.53 -16.39 -14.50
CA GLN A 240 7.41 -14.95 -14.34
C GLN A 240 6.91 -14.55 -12.95
N THR A 241 6.37 -15.49 -12.19
CA THR A 241 6.03 -15.27 -10.79
C THR A 241 7.31 -15.25 -9.93
N ARG A 242 7.44 -14.22 -9.11
CA ARG A 242 8.46 -14.10 -8.07
C ARG A 242 7.79 -14.32 -6.72
N ARG A 243 8.34 -15.20 -5.90
CA ARG A 243 7.82 -15.48 -4.57
C ARG A 243 8.97 -15.44 -3.56
N LEU A 244 8.77 -14.68 -2.49
CA LEU A 244 9.61 -14.70 -1.30
C LEU A 244 8.81 -15.31 -0.15
N ARG A 245 9.40 -16.27 0.55
CA ARG A 245 8.88 -16.77 1.83
C ARG A 245 9.70 -16.15 2.95
N CYS A 246 9.04 -15.42 3.82
CA CYS A 246 9.65 -14.74 4.95
C CYS A 246 9.27 -15.43 6.26
N SER A 247 10.23 -15.59 7.15
CA SER A 247 10.00 -16.10 8.50
C SER A 247 10.90 -15.39 9.50
N GLY A 248 10.42 -15.19 10.71
CA GLY A 248 11.17 -14.53 11.76
C GLY A 248 10.53 -14.74 13.11
N THR A 249 11.00 -13.96 14.07
CA THR A 249 10.49 -13.99 15.44
C THR A 249 10.06 -12.60 15.89
N PHE A 250 9.08 -12.56 16.80
CA PHE A 250 8.52 -11.35 17.39
C PHE A 250 8.52 -11.43 18.92
N GLY A 251 8.82 -10.30 19.56
CA GLY A 251 8.83 -10.14 21.01
C GLY A 251 9.96 -10.92 21.72
N GLU A 252 10.02 -10.78 23.04
CA GLU A 252 11.00 -11.47 23.90
C GLU A 252 10.83 -12.99 23.86
N GLN A 253 9.59 -13.46 23.66
CA GLN A 253 9.24 -14.87 23.59
C GLN A 253 9.57 -15.52 22.24
N GLN A 254 10.17 -14.78 21.32
CA GLN A 254 10.56 -15.26 19.98
C GLN A 254 9.43 -15.97 19.23
N GLN A 255 8.22 -15.43 19.32
CA GLN A 255 7.05 -16.02 18.69
C GLN A 255 7.18 -15.99 17.16
N LYS A 256 6.79 -17.09 16.50
CA LYS A 256 6.92 -17.20 15.04
C LYS A 256 6.03 -16.20 14.33
N VAL A 257 6.62 -15.48 13.39
CA VAL A 257 5.94 -14.53 12.51
C VAL A 257 6.50 -14.69 11.10
N GLY A 258 5.71 -14.41 10.08
CA GLY A 258 6.18 -14.54 8.71
C GLY A 258 5.06 -14.60 7.69
N GLY A 259 5.37 -15.08 6.51
CA GLY A 259 4.43 -15.17 5.41
C GLY A 259 5.13 -15.22 4.07
N GLU A 260 4.47 -14.68 3.06
CA GLU A 260 5.02 -14.60 1.72
C GLU A 260 4.68 -13.28 1.03
N VAL A 261 5.54 -12.95 0.07
CA VAL A 261 5.38 -11.87 -0.88
C VAL A 261 5.42 -12.49 -2.27
N VAL A 262 4.34 -12.35 -3.03
CA VAL A 262 4.20 -12.88 -4.39
C VAL A 262 4.04 -11.71 -5.34
N VAL A 263 4.86 -11.66 -6.38
CA VAL A 263 4.70 -10.77 -7.52
C VAL A 263 4.45 -11.61 -8.75
N ARG A 264 3.36 -11.35 -9.47
CA ARG A 264 3.02 -12.09 -10.69
C ARG A 264 2.51 -11.16 -11.78
N PRO A 265 2.77 -11.46 -13.07
CA PRO A 265 2.24 -10.69 -14.18
C PRO A 265 0.72 -10.90 -14.34
N CYS A 266 0.08 -9.95 -14.99
CA CYS A 266 -1.25 -10.09 -15.57
C CYS A 266 -1.08 -10.33 -17.08
N PRO A 267 -1.26 -11.57 -17.60
CA PRO A 267 -0.96 -11.92 -19.00
C PRO A 267 -1.69 -11.03 -20.02
N GLN A 268 -2.91 -10.63 -19.69
CA GLN A 268 -3.56 -9.47 -20.30
C GLN A 268 -3.89 -8.53 -19.14
N ARG A 269 -3.59 -7.23 -19.28
CA ARG A 269 -3.79 -6.12 -18.33
C ARG A 269 -4.73 -6.42 -17.15
N CYS A 270 -4.37 -6.01 -15.94
CA CYS A 270 -5.19 -6.20 -14.74
C CYS A 270 -6.44 -5.28 -14.76
N THR A 271 -7.45 -5.60 -15.59
CA THR A 271 -8.76 -4.94 -15.62
C THR A 271 -9.49 -5.14 -14.28
N PRO A 272 -10.49 -4.32 -13.94
CA PRO A 272 -11.24 -4.48 -12.68
C PRO A 272 -11.79 -5.90 -12.45
N ASP A 273 -12.37 -6.52 -13.49
CA ASP A 273 -12.86 -7.90 -13.41
C ASP A 273 -11.74 -8.91 -13.15
N ARG A 274 -10.59 -8.74 -13.82
CA ARG A 274 -9.43 -9.60 -13.59
C ARG A 274 -8.84 -9.39 -12.19
N GLN A 275 -8.81 -8.15 -11.69
CA GLN A 275 -8.40 -7.88 -10.32
C GLN A 275 -9.33 -8.58 -9.32
N ALA A 276 -10.64 -8.54 -9.52
CA ALA A 276 -11.60 -9.27 -8.68
C ALA A 276 -11.35 -10.78 -8.71
N THR A 277 -11.22 -11.40 -9.89
CA THR A 277 -10.89 -12.82 -10.01
C THR A 277 -9.57 -13.17 -9.32
N MET A 278 -8.54 -12.34 -9.48
CA MET A 278 -7.24 -12.56 -8.86
C MET A 278 -7.28 -12.39 -7.33
N ARG A 279 -8.11 -11.49 -6.78
CA ARG A 279 -8.32 -11.37 -5.33
C ARG A 279 -9.12 -12.53 -4.76
N GLN A 280 -10.12 -13.04 -5.49
CA GLN A 280 -10.87 -14.24 -5.10
C GLN A 280 -10.00 -15.50 -5.07
N ALA A 281 -8.87 -15.50 -5.78
CA ALA A 281 -7.88 -16.57 -5.72
C ALA A 281 -6.94 -16.47 -4.51
N GLU A 282 -7.03 -15.41 -3.69
CA GLU A 282 -6.21 -15.22 -2.51
C GLU A 282 -6.93 -15.65 -1.22
N GLU A 283 -6.15 -16.21 -0.30
CA GLU A 283 -6.59 -16.51 1.05
C GLU A 283 -6.74 -15.21 1.83
N ALA A 284 -7.95 -14.96 2.33
CA ALA A 284 -8.24 -13.80 3.17
C ALA A 284 -9.18 -14.14 4.32
N TRP A 285 -9.24 -15.42 4.72
CA TRP A 285 -9.92 -15.87 5.93
C TRP A 285 -11.40 -15.45 5.99
N SER A 286 -12.07 -15.47 4.83
CA SER A 286 -13.45 -15.00 4.65
C SER A 286 -13.69 -13.57 5.14
N GLN A 287 -12.64 -12.76 5.23
CA GLN A 287 -12.77 -11.34 5.56
C GLN A 287 -13.24 -10.56 4.34
N GLN A 288 -14.00 -9.51 4.61
CA GLN A 288 -14.36 -8.51 3.61
C GLN A 288 -13.11 -7.76 3.16
N TRP A 289 -12.82 -7.77 1.85
CA TRP A 289 -11.76 -6.92 1.31
C TRP A 289 -12.09 -5.45 1.59
N LEU A 290 -11.10 -4.68 2.03
CA LEU A 290 -11.17 -3.24 2.21
C LEU A 290 -10.40 -2.58 1.06
N GLN A 291 -11.11 -1.88 0.17
CA GLN A 291 -10.52 -1.11 -0.91
C GLN A 291 -9.80 0.10 -0.33
N ALA A 292 -8.52 0.28 -0.63
CA ALA A 292 -7.69 1.34 -0.08
C ALA A 292 -6.99 2.15 -1.17
N GLY A 293 -7.76 2.89 -1.95
CA GLY A 293 -7.31 3.60 -3.15
C GLY A 293 -7.71 2.88 -4.43
N ILE A 294 -7.11 3.22 -5.57
CA ILE A 294 -7.56 2.73 -6.89
C ILE A 294 -7.12 1.30 -7.21
N ALA A 295 -6.03 0.82 -6.62
CA ALA A 295 -5.38 -0.42 -7.03
C ALA A 295 -4.86 -1.24 -5.83
N THR A 296 -5.37 -0.99 -4.62
CA THR A 296 -4.95 -1.71 -3.42
C THR A 296 -6.18 -2.14 -2.64
N ALA A 297 -6.20 -3.40 -2.21
CA ALA A 297 -7.16 -3.92 -1.26
C ALA A 297 -6.42 -4.69 -0.16
N TYR A 298 -6.97 -4.71 1.04
CA TYR A 298 -6.39 -5.49 2.14
C TYR A 298 -7.49 -6.11 2.99
N ALA A 299 -7.14 -7.15 3.73
CA ALA A 299 -7.98 -7.74 4.75
C ALA A 299 -7.14 -8.15 5.95
N GLU A 300 -7.72 -8.04 7.14
CA GLU A 300 -7.01 -8.22 8.41
C GLU A 300 -7.92 -8.92 9.42
N ILE A 301 -7.36 -9.84 10.20
CA ILE A 301 -8.08 -10.57 11.25
C ILE A 301 -7.16 -10.80 12.45
N SER A 302 -7.62 -10.48 13.65
CA SER A 302 -6.84 -10.63 14.91
C SER A 302 -7.12 -11.94 15.65
N THR A 303 -8.08 -12.74 15.16
CA THR A 303 -8.55 -13.97 15.80
C THR A 303 -8.38 -15.19 14.90
N LEU A 304 -7.42 -15.14 13.98
CA LEU A 304 -7.12 -16.26 13.09
C LEU A 304 -6.67 -17.46 13.93
N GLN A 305 -7.15 -18.66 13.60
CA GLN A 305 -6.72 -19.90 14.26
C GLN A 305 -5.79 -20.66 13.31
N VAL A 306 -4.54 -20.87 13.73
CA VAL A 306 -3.55 -21.66 12.98
C VAL A 306 -2.92 -22.65 13.95
N ASP A 307 -3.04 -23.94 13.67
CA ASP A 307 -2.51 -25.01 14.52
C ASP A 307 -2.95 -24.93 16.00
N GLY A 308 -4.16 -24.42 16.24
CA GLY A 308 -4.72 -24.24 17.59
C GLY A 308 -4.25 -22.96 18.31
N GLU A 309 -3.41 -22.14 17.68
CA GLU A 309 -2.97 -20.86 18.21
C GLU A 309 -3.75 -19.70 17.60
N ARG A 310 -4.08 -18.71 18.45
CA ARG A 310 -4.62 -17.44 17.98
C ARG A 310 -3.51 -16.60 17.35
N ARG A 311 -3.73 -16.19 16.11
CA ARG A 311 -2.82 -15.41 15.30
C ARG A 311 -3.49 -14.16 14.74
N HIS A 312 -2.63 -13.21 14.42
CA HIS A 312 -2.97 -12.07 13.62
C HIS A 312 -2.66 -12.40 12.15
N GLY A 313 -3.61 -12.17 11.25
CA GLY A 313 -3.46 -12.36 9.81
C GLY A 313 -3.64 -11.04 9.08
N LEU A 314 -2.75 -10.76 8.13
CA LEU A 314 -2.84 -9.62 7.22
C LEU A 314 -2.60 -10.12 5.79
N VAL A 315 -3.51 -9.76 4.89
CA VAL A 315 -3.32 -9.91 3.45
C VAL A 315 -3.51 -8.58 2.75
N MET A 316 -2.60 -8.23 1.85
CA MET A 316 -2.68 -7.04 1.01
C MET A 316 -2.46 -7.45 -0.44
N VAL A 317 -3.35 -7.01 -1.30
CA VAL A 317 -3.22 -7.12 -2.76
C VAL A 317 -3.06 -5.73 -3.34
N ALA A 318 -2.05 -5.54 -4.18
CA ALA A 318 -1.84 -4.30 -4.90
C ALA A 318 -1.56 -4.56 -6.38
N TYR A 319 -1.96 -3.63 -7.24
CA TYR A 319 -1.72 -3.68 -8.67
C TYR A 319 -0.99 -2.42 -9.10
N TRP A 320 0.04 -2.57 -9.94
CA TRP A 320 0.81 -1.43 -10.45
C TRP A 320 1.25 -1.67 -11.89
N ARG A 321 1.84 -0.61 -12.45
CA ARG A 321 2.36 -0.58 -13.82
C ARG A 321 3.81 -1.03 -13.77
N GLY A 322 4.14 -2.11 -14.43
CA GLY A 322 5.52 -2.58 -14.59
C GLY A 322 5.87 -3.01 -16.01
N GLY A 323 4.99 -2.76 -16.98
CA GLY A 323 5.16 -3.04 -18.41
C GLY A 323 5.53 -1.80 -19.21
N GLN A 324 6.13 -1.99 -20.40
CA GLN A 324 6.56 -0.89 -21.27
C GLN A 324 5.40 -0.03 -21.81
N ASP A 325 4.18 -0.56 -21.82
CA ASP A 325 2.98 0.15 -22.30
C ASP A 325 2.31 1.01 -21.21
N GLY A 326 2.89 1.05 -20.00
CA GLY A 326 2.37 1.79 -18.86
C GLY A 326 1.03 1.27 -18.36
N SER A 327 0.59 0.07 -18.76
CA SER A 327 -0.63 -0.53 -18.25
C SER A 327 -0.40 -1.18 -16.88
N ILE A 328 -1.47 -1.30 -16.07
CA ILE A 328 -1.42 -2.10 -14.85
C ILE A 328 -1.33 -3.56 -15.28
N ASP A 329 -0.16 -4.17 -15.08
CA ASP A 329 0.18 -5.50 -15.60
C ASP A 329 0.83 -6.39 -14.55
N ARG A 330 0.89 -5.95 -13.29
CA ARG A 330 1.44 -6.73 -12.18
C ARG A 330 0.52 -6.72 -10.98
N GLN A 331 0.55 -7.82 -10.26
CA GLN A 331 -0.09 -7.97 -8.96
C GLN A 331 0.96 -8.33 -7.90
N LEU A 332 0.84 -7.70 -6.73
CA LEU A 332 1.58 -7.97 -5.52
C LEU A 332 0.58 -8.57 -4.55
N VAL A 333 0.94 -9.70 -3.97
CA VAL A 333 0.22 -10.28 -2.84
C VAL A 333 1.19 -10.37 -1.68
N LEU A 334 0.87 -9.67 -0.61
CA LEU A 334 1.49 -9.83 0.70
C LEU A 334 0.53 -10.65 1.54
N ARG A 335 0.97 -11.80 2.06
CA ARG A 335 0.18 -12.62 2.97
C ARG A 335 1.03 -12.99 4.17
N MET A 336 0.69 -12.46 5.34
CA MET A 336 1.49 -12.63 6.56
C MET A 336 0.62 -13.03 7.75
N THR A 337 1.23 -13.79 8.66
CA THR A 337 0.66 -14.15 9.95
C THR A 337 1.67 -13.93 11.06
N GLY A 338 1.18 -13.59 12.25
CA GLY A 338 1.99 -13.41 13.44
C GLY A 338 1.22 -13.74 14.71
N PRO A 339 1.83 -13.59 15.88
CA PRO A 339 1.12 -13.70 17.15
C PRO A 339 0.03 -12.61 17.25
N ALA A 340 -0.93 -12.77 18.17
CA ALA A 340 -2.10 -11.89 18.27
C ALA A 340 -1.75 -10.41 18.52
N ASP A 341 -0.63 -10.14 19.20
CA ASP A 341 -0.05 -8.82 19.45
C ASP A 341 1.00 -8.40 18.40
N GLY A 342 1.35 -9.29 17.48
CA GLY A 342 2.37 -9.11 16.46
C GLY A 342 1.95 -8.30 15.23
N ALA A 343 0.83 -7.57 15.27
CA ALA A 343 0.31 -6.85 14.09
C ALA A 343 1.28 -5.79 13.55
N SER A 344 2.05 -5.14 14.43
CA SER A 344 2.89 -3.99 14.07
C SER A 344 3.93 -4.31 12.98
N PRO A 345 4.76 -5.36 13.09
CA PRO A 345 5.67 -5.77 12.01
C PRO A 345 4.99 -6.02 10.67
N LEU A 346 3.83 -6.69 10.66
CA LEU A 346 3.10 -7.00 9.42
C LEU A 346 2.64 -5.69 8.74
N ARG A 347 2.08 -4.77 9.53
CA ARG A 347 1.62 -3.46 9.06
C ARG A 347 2.76 -2.57 8.57
N MET A 348 3.95 -2.61 9.19
CA MET A 348 5.14 -1.89 8.71
C MET A 348 5.55 -2.35 7.31
N ILE A 349 5.59 -3.67 7.09
CA ILE A 349 5.94 -4.24 5.78
C ILE A 349 4.89 -3.86 4.73
N ALA A 350 3.60 -3.97 5.07
CA ALA A 350 2.51 -3.57 4.19
C ALA A 350 2.57 -2.08 3.81
N ASN A 351 2.80 -1.21 4.79
CA ASN A 351 2.98 0.23 4.57
C ASN A 351 4.15 0.53 3.64
N TYR A 352 5.29 -0.11 3.86
CA TYR A 352 6.46 0.06 3.03
C TYR A 352 6.20 -0.40 1.59
N LEU A 353 5.65 -1.60 1.41
CA LEU A 353 5.34 -2.13 0.07
C LEU A 353 4.34 -1.25 -0.67
N ARG A 354 3.25 -0.83 -0.01
CA ARG A 354 2.30 0.12 -0.60
C ARG A 354 3.00 1.40 -1.04
N SER A 355 3.82 1.99 -0.16
CA SER A 355 4.50 3.24 -0.45
C SER A 355 5.42 3.10 -1.65
N SER A 356 6.19 2.01 -1.72
CA SER A 356 7.09 1.69 -2.84
C SER A 356 6.37 1.43 -4.17
N LEU A 357 5.10 1.02 -4.15
CA LEU A 357 4.28 0.82 -5.36
C LEU A 357 3.58 2.10 -5.85
N LEU A 358 3.55 3.14 -5.02
CA LEU A 358 3.01 4.46 -5.37
C LEU A 358 4.11 5.39 -5.94
N LEU A 359 5.36 4.92 -6.00
CA LEU A 359 6.51 5.61 -6.58
C LEU A 359 6.76 5.14 -8.02
#